data_AF-A0A8B0R926-F1
#
_entry.id   AF-A0A8B0R926-F1
#
_cell.length_a   1.000
_cell.length_b   1.000
_cell.length_c   1.000
_cell.angle_alpha   90.00
_cell.angle_beta   90.00
_cell.angle_gamma   90.00
#
_symmetry.space_group_name_H-M   'P 1'
#
loop_
_entity.id
_entity.type
_entity.pdbx_description
1 polymer ?
#
loop_
_entity_poly.entity_id
_entity_poly.type
_entity_poly.pdbx_seq_one_letter_code
_entity_poly.pdbx_strand_id
1 'polypeptide(L)'
;MSNDNIYVFKIIWSKNYLGLAVDKKLQNKCTMPITTFFFWPRENGWQLLKEELSYKPWMSKDDCIDILNDYTTIINYWLANVDDIEGITKLVRDSSKLKYELLGKF
;
A
#
# COMPACT_ATOMS: atom_id res chain seq x y z
N MET A 1 -18.04 9.98 -17.22
CA MET A 1 -17.90 8.89 -16.24
C MET A 1 -16.45 8.87 -15.81
N SER A 2 -16.11 9.52 -14.69
CA SER A 2 -14.77 9.41 -14.14
C SER A 2 -14.57 7.95 -13.71
N ASN A 3 -13.69 7.24 -14.42
CA ASN A 3 -13.16 5.97 -13.91
C ASN A 3 -12.21 6.33 -12.77
N ASP A 4 -12.77 6.67 -11.62
CA ASP A 4 -11.99 6.87 -10.40
C ASP A 4 -11.52 5.48 -9.97
N ASN A 5 -10.36 5.07 -10.48
CA ASN A 5 -9.70 3.84 -10.06
C ASN A 5 -9.31 4.02 -8.60
N ILE A 6 -9.98 3.31 -7.70
CA ILE A 6 -9.69 3.39 -6.27
C ILE A 6 -8.73 2.27 -5.91
N TYR A 7 -7.47 2.60 -5.68
CA TYR A 7 -6.49 1.67 -5.12
C TYR A 7 -6.48 1.76 -3.60
N VAL A 8 -6.27 0.62 -2.94
CA VAL A 8 -6.29 0.47 -1.49
C VAL A 8 -5.07 -0.34 -1.07
N PHE A 9 -4.29 0.19 -0.13
CA PHE A 9 -3.17 -0.54 0.47
C PHE A 9 -3.66 -1.48 1.56
N LYS A 10 -3.36 -2.76 1.44
CA LYS A 10 -3.51 -3.72 2.53
C LYS A 10 -2.23 -3.76 3.33
N ILE A 11 -2.34 -3.49 4.63
CA ILE A 11 -1.19 -3.32 5.52
C ILE A 11 -1.22 -4.39 6.60
N ILE A 12 -0.08 -5.06 6.79
CA ILE A 12 0.23 -5.89 7.95
C ILE A 12 1.33 -5.17 8.71
N TRP A 13 1.03 -4.70 9.92
CA TRP A 13 1.94 -3.89 10.71
C TRP A 13 2.55 -4.72 11.84
N SER A 14 3.88 -4.79 11.89
CA SER A 14 4.59 -5.34 13.04
C SER A 14 5.85 -4.53 13.34
N LYS A 15 6.42 -4.73 14.53
CA LYS A 15 7.72 -4.14 14.91
C LYS A 15 8.87 -4.65 14.05
N ASN A 16 8.77 -5.89 13.57
CA ASN A 16 9.88 -6.55 12.88
C ASN A 16 9.74 -6.53 11.35
N TYR A 17 8.50 -6.37 10.86
CA TYR A 17 8.20 -6.39 9.44
C TYR A 17 6.96 -5.58 9.13
N LEU A 18 6.95 -5.04 7.92
CA LEU A 18 5.81 -4.36 7.32
C LEU A 18 5.42 -5.11 6.05
N GLY A 19 4.22 -5.68 6.06
CA GLY A 19 3.63 -6.32 4.88
C GLY A 19 2.74 -5.32 4.13
N LEU A 20 2.95 -5.15 2.84
CA LEU A 20 2.17 -4.25 1.99
C LEU A 20 1.70 -4.97 0.72
N ALA A 21 0.41 -4.85 0.42
CA ALA A 21 -0.19 -5.27 -0.85
C ALA A 21 -1.11 -4.18 -1.37
N VAL A 22 -1.39 -4.19 -2.67
CA VAL A 22 -2.28 -3.22 -3.33
C VAL A 22 -3.47 -3.95 -3.93
N ASP A 23 -4.66 -3.43 -3.64
CA ASP A 23 -5.93 -3.90 -4.16
C ASP A 23 -6.62 -2.78 -4.94
N LYS A 24 -7.38 -3.15 -5.97
CA LYS A 24 -8.23 -2.24 -6.73
C LYS A 24 -9.69 -2.46 -6.33
N LYS A 25 -10.37 -1.41 -5.90
CA LYS A 25 -11.80 -1.42 -5.60
C LYS A 25 -12.59 -1.11 -6.88
N LEU A 26 -13.48 -2.01 -7.23
CA LEU A 26 -14.36 -1.91 -8.39
C LEU A 26 -15.70 -1.27 -7.98
N GLN A 27 -16.41 -0.70 -8.95
CA GLN A 27 -17.67 0.03 -8.73
C GLN A 27 -18.79 -0.85 -8.13
N ASN A 28 -18.73 -2.17 -8.34
CA ASN A 28 -19.69 -3.15 -7.82
C ASN A 28 -19.37 -3.63 -6.40
N LYS A 29 -18.57 -2.88 -5.62
CA LYS A 29 -18.07 -3.25 -4.29
C LYS A 29 -17.17 -4.49 -4.27
N CYS A 30 -16.82 -5.08 -5.41
CA CYS A 30 -15.80 -6.11 -5.47
C CYS A 30 -14.41 -5.48 -5.37
N THR A 31 -13.48 -6.23 -4.78
CA THR A 31 -12.07 -5.85 -4.69
C THR A 31 -11.25 -6.86 -5.48
N MET A 32 -10.35 -6.38 -6.31
CA MET A 32 -9.44 -7.19 -7.11
C MET A 32 -8.01 -7.02 -6.57
N PRO A 33 -7.33 -8.11 -6.14
CA PRO A 33 -5.95 -8.01 -5.71
C PRO A 33 -5.05 -7.68 -6.90
N ILE A 34 -4.25 -6.63 -6.78
CA ILE A 34 -3.29 -6.22 -7.83
C ILE A 34 -1.94 -6.86 -7.57
N THR A 35 -1.52 -6.93 -6.31
CA THR A 35 -0.24 -7.52 -5.92
C THR A 35 -0.39 -8.49 -4.77
N THR A 36 0.61 -9.36 -4.61
CA THR A 36 0.82 -10.10 -3.37
C THR A 36 1.35 -9.18 -2.27
N PHE A 37 1.48 -9.71 -1.05
CA PHE A 37 2.16 -9.03 0.04
C PHE A 37 3.67 -9.03 -0.20
N PHE A 38 4.27 -7.86 -0.07
CA PHE A 38 5.71 -7.68 0.02
C PHE A 38 6.08 -7.30 1.46
N PHE A 39 7.05 -8.00 2.04
CA PHE A 39 7.46 -7.85 3.44
C PHE A 39 8.79 -7.09 3.57
N TRP A 40 8.72 -5.84 3.99
CA TRP A 40 9.89 -5.05 4.34
C TRP A 40 10.37 -5.40 5.76
N PRO A 41 11.69 -5.47 6.05
CA PRO A 41 12.83 -5.27 5.15
C PRO A 41 13.38 -6.58 4.52
N ARG A 42 12.63 -7.69 4.57
CA ARG A 42 13.10 -9.00 4.07
C ARG A 42 13.36 -8.98 2.56
N GLU A 43 12.53 -8.24 1.84
CA GLU A 43 12.66 -8.04 0.40
C GLU A 43 12.53 -6.56 0.03
N ASN A 44 13.05 -6.19 -1.14
CA ASN A 44 12.88 -4.86 -1.68
C ASN A 44 11.46 -4.72 -2.27
N GLY A 45 10.47 -4.57 -1.39
CA GLY A 45 9.07 -4.53 -1.78
C GLY A 45 8.71 -3.39 -2.73
N TRP A 46 9.43 -2.25 -2.69
CA TRP A 46 9.22 -1.16 -3.65
C TRP A 46 9.62 -1.56 -5.08
N GLN A 47 10.78 -2.22 -5.22
CA GLN A 47 11.24 -2.68 -6.52
C GLN A 47 10.33 -3.77 -7.09
N LEU A 48 9.91 -4.72 -6.25
CA LEU A 48 8.98 -5.78 -6.63
C LEU A 48 7.61 -5.22 -7.03
N LEU A 49 7.10 -4.23 -6.29
CA LEU A 49 5.87 -3.53 -6.66
C LEU A 49 5.98 -2.84 -8.01
N LYS A 50 7.09 -2.13 -8.26
CA LYS A 50 7.32 -1.46 -9.55
C LYS A 50 7.37 -2.44 -10.72
N GLU A 51 8.04 -3.57 -10.54
CA GLU A 51 8.12 -4.64 -11.53
C GLU A 51 6.72 -5.25 -11.78
N GLU A 52 5.98 -5.58 -10.72
CA GLU A 52 4.63 -6.12 -10.83
C GLU A 52 3.65 -5.17 -11.55
N LEU A 53 3.74 -3.87 -11.30
CA LEU A 53 2.93 -2.86 -11.97
C LEU A 53 3.31 -2.73 -13.45
N SER A 54 4.58 -2.95 -13.81
CA SER A 54 5.03 -2.89 -15.20
C SER A 54 4.42 -3.98 -16.08
N TYR A 55 4.06 -5.13 -15.48
CA TYR A 55 3.38 -6.22 -16.17
C TYR A 55 1.86 -6.01 -16.35
N LYS A 56 1.32 -4.87 -15.94
CA LYS A 56 -0.12 -4.57 -15.96
C LYS A 56 -0.41 -3.41 -16.92
N PRO A 57 -0.42 -3.64 -18.25
CA PRO A 57 -0.56 -2.59 -19.26
C PRO A 57 -1.93 -1.87 -19.26
N TRP A 58 -2.90 -2.41 -18.52
CA TRP A 58 -4.23 -1.82 -18.34
C TRP A 58 -4.25 -0.74 -17.24
N MET A 59 -3.17 -0.56 -16.48
CA MET A 59 -3.01 0.53 -15.51
C MET A 59 -2.41 1.77 -16.17
N SER A 60 -2.88 2.95 -15.75
CA SER A 60 -2.27 4.20 -16.21
C SER A 60 -0.91 4.40 -15.55
N LYS A 61 -0.02 5.12 -16.23
CA LYS A 61 1.31 5.44 -15.68
C LYS A 61 1.19 6.32 -14.42
N ASP A 62 0.22 7.21 -14.40
CA ASP A 62 -0.04 8.10 -13.26
C ASP A 62 -0.50 7.28 -12.04
N ASP A 63 -1.43 6.34 -12.21
CA ASP A 63 -1.84 5.42 -11.14
C ASP A 63 -0.64 4.63 -10.57
N CYS A 64 0.24 4.14 -11.45
CA CYS A 64 1.43 3.42 -11.03
C CYS A 64 2.40 4.31 -10.22
N ILE A 65 2.59 5.57 -10.63
CA ILE A 65 3.45 6.53 -9.92
C ILE A 65 2.85 6.86 -8.55
N ASP A 66 1.55 7.12 -8.48
CA ASP A 66 0.85 7.43 -7.23
C ASP A 66 0.96 6.27 -6.23
N ILE A 67 0.73 5.03 -6.68
CA ILE A 67 0.89 3.83 -5.85
C ILE A 67 2.34 3.70 -5.33
N LEU A 68 3.35 3.96 -6.16
CA LEU A 68 4.75 3.87 -5.72
C LEU A 68 5.14 4.96 -4.72
N ASN A 69 4.61 6.17 -4.89
CA ASN A 69 4.81 7.29 -3.95
C ASN A 69 4.13 7.02 -2.61
N ASP A 70 2.91 6.52 -2.64
CA ASP A 70 2.15 6.12 -1.46
C ASP A 70 2.84 4.98 -0.71
N TYR A 71 3.34 3.96 -1.42
CA TYR A 71 4.10 2.86 -0.84
C TYR A 71 5.35 3.37 -0.10
N THR A 72 6.08 4.29 -0.73
CA THR A 72 7.27 4.92 -0.12
C THR A 72 6.90 5.72 1.12
N THR A 73 5.78 6.44 1.08
CA THR A 73 5.25 7.19 2.24
C THR A 73 4.94 6.25 3.40
N ILE A 74 4.26 5.12 3.15
CA ILE A 74 3.93 4.14 4.20
C ILE A 74 5.21 3.52 4.80
N ILE A 75 6.21 3.19 3.98
CA ILE A 75 7.50 2.66 4.48
C ILE A 75 8.20 3.68 5.37
N ASN A 76 8.34 4.92 4.89
CA ASN A 76 9.01 5.97 5.66
C ASN A 76 8.30 6.23 6.99
N TYR A 77 6.97 6.20 6.94
CA TYR A 77 6.15 6.35 8.12
C TYR A 77 6.34 5.19 9.10
N TRP A 78 6.38 3.96 8.62
CA TRP A 78 6.69 2.78 9.44
C TRP A 78 8.08 2.90 10.06
N LEU A 79 9.11 3.25 9.28
CA LEU A 79 10.49 3.43 9.76
C LEU A 79 10.59 4.47 10.89
N ALA A 80 9.85 5.57 10.80
CA ALA A 80 9.83 6.60 11.85
C ALA A 80 9.09 6.17 13.12
N ASN A 81 8.23 5.14 13.05
CA ASN A 81 7.33 4.72 14.12
C ASN A 81 7.41 3.22 14.43
N VAL A 82 8.52 2.54 14.10
CA VAL A 82 8.68 1.08 14.30
C VAL A 82 8.46 0.68 15.76
N ASP A 83 8.98 1.49 16.68
CA ASP A 83 8.88 1.26 18.12
C ASP A 83 7.52 1.67 18.70
N ASP A 84 6.75 2.47 17.97
CA ASP A 84 5.47 2.99 18.41
C ASP A 84 4.34 2.01 18.08
N ILE A 85 3.76 1.46 19.13
CA ILE A 85 2.60 0.59 19.03
C ILE A 85 1.43 1.36 18.40
N GLU A 86 1.29 2.67 18.56
CA GLU A 86 0.23 3.48 17.93
C GLU A 86 0.58 4.03 16.54
N GLY A 87 1.75 3.68 15.98
CA GLY A 87 2.28 4.24 14.74
C GLY A 87 1.25 4.23 13.61
N ILE A 88 0.56 3.10 13.38
CA ILE A 88 -0.43 3.03 12.30
C ILE A 88 -1.62 3.98 12.51
N THR A 89 -2.07 4.21 13.74
CA THR A 89 -3.17 5.13 14.06
C THR A 89 -2.80 6.57 13.69
N LYS A 90 -1.53 6.93 13.89
CA LYS A 90 -1.01 8.23 13.50
C LYS A 90 -0.86 8.35 11.96
N LEU A 91 -0.50 7.28 11.24
CA LEU A 91 -0.52 7.25 9.77
C LEU A 91 -1.91 7.58 9.21
N VAL A 92 -2.96 7.00 9.80
CA VAL A 92 -4.36 7.27 9.42
C VAL A 92 -4.70 8.75 9.54
N ARG A 93 -4.25 9.35 10.65
CA ARG A 93 -4.55 10.73 11.00
C ARG A 93 -3.82 11.70 10.08
N ASP A 94 -2.55 11.42 9.81
CA ASP A 94 -1.67 12.32 9.08
C ASP A 94 -1.86 12.20 7.57
N SER A 95 -2.25 11.01 7.09
CA SER A 95 -2.48 10.75 5.67
C SER A 95 -3.97 10.60 5.35
N SER A 96 -4.70 11.71 5.47
CA SER A 96 -6.14 11.77 5.19
C SER A 96 -6.54 11.42 3.75
N LYS A 97 -5.56 11.26 2.84
CA LYS A 97 -5.76 10.91 1.43
C LYS A 97 -5.46 9.44 1.12
N LEU A 98 -4.64 8.77 1.94
CA LEU A 98 -4.24 7.39 1.70
C LEU A 98 -5.41 6.44 2.01
N LYS A 99 -5.78 5.64 1.02
CA LYS A 99 -6.77 4.58 1.20
C LYS A 99 -6.06 3.31 1.59
N TYR A 100 -6.29 2.84 2.80
CA TYR A 100 -5.67 1.61 3.30
C TYR A 100 -6.67 0.77 4.09
N GLU A 101 -6.35 -0.51 4.24
CA GLU A 101 -7.04 -1.51 5.02
C GLU A 101 -6.01 -2.22 5.91
N LEU A 102 -6.12 -2.03 7.23
CA LEU A 102 -5.26 -2.72 8.19
C LEU A 102 -5.80 -4.14 8.42
N LEU A 103 -5.06 -5.14 7.98
CA LEU A 103 -5.47 -6.54 8.11
C LEU A 103 -5.01 -7.17 9.42
N GLY A 104 -3.95 -6.63 10.03
CA GLY A 104 -3.43 -7.14 11.28
C GLY A 104 -2.33 -6.26 11.85
N LYS A 105 -2.27 -6.23 13.18
CA LYS A 105 -1.26 -5.52 13.97
C LYS A 105 -0.68 -6.51 14.96
N PHE A 106 0.63 -6.77 14.86
CA PHE A 106 1.32 -7.84 15.59
C PHE A 106 2.57 -7.32 16.32
#